data_AF-A0A848TS27-F1
#
_entry.id   AF-A0A848TS27-F1
#
_cell.length_a   1.000
_cell.length_b   1.000
_cell.length_c   1.000
_cell.angle_alpha   90.00
_cell.angle_beta   90.00
_cell.angle_gamma   90.00
#
_symmetry.space_group_name_H-M   'P 1'
#
loop_
_entity.id
_entity.type
_entity.pdbx_description
1 polymer ?
#
loop_
_entity_poly.entity_id
_entity_poly.type
_entity_poly.pdbx_seq_one_letter_code
_entity_poly.pdbx_strand_id
1 'polypeptide(L)'
;MRHLLFALAILTAPASAALAGEDGLDCATAPEPVISLSYVSRYADDDASRATIDPLREAEAEAALAPLDAFILTLADKVDGMYSGPLKSRPKAANCILDQLFAWAQVDALSELETQTVRLTVGARYAAFALILWQTLPYAYEHPARDDIAAWLERRVREQMGFWPDAPEGARQGNLRAWAGLAAAALSVQSGDEDVMDWAEMAISDVMCSANSDGSLPQEMSRGRLALHY
;
A
#
# COMPACT_ATOMS: atom_id res chain seq x y z
N MET A 1 -72.17 -1.93 35.91
CA MET A 1 -72.19 -1.68 34.46
C MET A 1 -71.09 -0.70 34.08
N ARG A 2 -69.96 -1.20 33.58
CA ARG A 2 -69.08 -0.56 32.59
C ARG A 2 -67.88 -1.48 32.39
N HIS A 3 -67.96 -2.27 31.32
CA HIS A 3 -66.89 -3.13 30.86
C HIS A 3 -65.79 -2.26 30.24
N LEU A 4 -64.55 -2.43 30.68
CA LEU A 4 -63.36 -1.92 29.99
C LEU A 4 -62.59 -3.13 29.45
N LEU A 5 -62.74 -3.34 28.15
CA LEU A 5 -61.99 -4.28 27.34
C LEU A 5 -60.56 -3.75 27.16
N PHE A 6 -59.57 -4.49 27.64
CA PHE A 6 -58.16 -4.27 27.30
C PHE A 6 -57.85 -5.03 26.01
N ALA A 7 -57.55 -4.30 24.93
CA ALA A 7 -57.03 -4.85 23.70
C ALA A 7 -55.52 -5.07 23.84
N LEU A 8 -55.07 -6.32 23.75
CA LEU A 8 -53.66 -6.70 23.76
C LEU A 8 -53.18 -6.79 22.31
N ALA A 9 -52.47 -5.77 21.83
CA ALA A 9 -51.81 -5.79 20.53
C ALA A 9 -50.47 -6.54 20.66
N ILE A 10 -50.38 -7.72 20.07
CA ILE A 10 -49.15 -8.50 19.96
C ILE A 10 -48.40 -7.99 18.72
N LEU A 11 -47.36 -7.18 18.92
CA LEU A 11 -46.38 -6.87 17.88
C LEU A 11 -45.35 -7.99 17.83
N THR A 12 -45.38 -8.77 16.75
CA THR A 12 -44.34 -9.73 16.39
C THR A 12 -43.13 -8.98 15.84
N ALA A 13 -41.98 -9.09 16.51
CA ALA A 13 -40.70 -8.68 15.97
C ALA A 13 -40.14 -9.76 15.04
N PRO A 14 -39.50 -9.43 13.90
CA PRO A 14 -38.80 -10.41 13.10
C PRO A 14 -37.50 -10.81 13.80
N ALA A 15 -37.34 -12.10 14.06
CA ALA A 15 -36.07 -12.67 14.50
C ALA A 15 -35.14 -12.78 13.29
N SER A 16 -34.17 -11.87 13.18
CA SER A 16 -33.02 -12.07 12.32
C SER A 16 -32.16 -13.18 12.91
N ALA A 17 -32.13 -14.34 12.26
CA ALA A 17 -31.21 -15.41 12.58
C ALA A 17 -29.78 -14.97 12.21
N ALA A 18 -29.00 -14.52 13.20
CA ALA A 18 -27.56 -14.44 13.08
C ALA A 18 -26.99 -15.86 13.17
N LEU A 19 -26.47 -16.37 12.06
CA LEU A 19 -25.56 -17.52 12.10
C LEU A 19 -24.18 -16.98 12.49
N ALA A 20 -23.94 -16.87 13.80
CA ALA A 20 -22.60 -16.70 14.34
C ALA A 20 -21.99 -18.10 14.53
N GLY A 21 -21.04 -18.45 13.67
CA GLY A 21 -20.10 -19.54 13.96
C GLY A 21 -19.10 -19.03 14.98
N GLU A 22 -19.21 -19.50 16.21
CA GLU A 22 -18.22 -19.27 17.27
C GLU A 22 -17.03 -20.21 17.06
N ASP A 23 -15.91 -19.66 16.59
CA ASP A 23 -14.54 -20.04 16.99
C ASP A 23 -13.53 -19.11 16.29
N GLY A 24 -13.42 -17.88 16.79
CA GLY A 24 -12.54 -16.89 16.18
C GLY A 24 -12.12 -15.83 17.18
N LEU A 25 -10.86 -15.84 17.61
CA LEU A 25 -10.15 -14.58 17.83
C LEU A 25 -10.36 -13.74 16.55
N ASP A 26 -11.27 -12.77 16.62
CA ASP A 26 -11.74 -11.98 15.47
C ASP A 26 -10.57 -11.23 14.84
N CYS A 27 -10.35 -11.45 13.55
CA CYS A 27 -9.47 -10.58 12.79
C CYS A 27 -10.11 -9.19 12.76
N ALA A 28 -9.35 -8.16 13.14
CA ALA A 28 -9.84 -6.78 13.04
C ALA A 28 -10.21 -6.48 11.58
N THR A 29 -11.33 -5.77 11.39
CA THR A 29 -11.74 -5.27 10.07
C THR A 29 -10.66 -4.34 9.49
N ALA A 30 -10.49 -4.37 8.16
CA ALA A 30 -9.64 -3.41 7.48
C ALA A 30 -10.13 -1.96 7.73
N PRO A 31 -9.23 -0.97 7.81
CA PRO A 31 -9.64 0.42 7.75
C PRO A 31 -10.24 0.74 6.37
N GLU A 32 -10.96 1.87 6.29
CA GLU A 32 -11.57 2.35 5.05
C GLU A 32 -10.50 2.45 3.92
N PRO A 33 -10.73 1.81 2.77
CA PRO A 33 -9.78 1.86 1.66
C PRO A 33 -9.60 3.25 1.06
N VAL A 34 -8.34 3.61 0.80
CA VAL A 34 -8.02 4.85 0.07
C VAL A 34 -8.11 4.57 -1.43
N ILE A 35 -9.15 5.09 -2.09
CA ILE A 35 -9.36 4.95 -3.54
C ILE A 35 -8.55 6.01 -4.31
N SER A 36 -8.74 7.27 -3.94
CA SER A 36 -8.05 8.43 -4.53
C SER A 36 -6.99 8.99 -3.60
N LEU A 37 -5.89 9.44 -4.20
CA LEU A 37 -4.81 10.13 -3.53
C LEU A 37 -4.40 11.37 -4.35
N SER A 38 -4.42 12.52 -3.69
CA SER A 38 -4.20 13.81 -4.31
C SER A 38 -3.42 14.71 -3.35
N TYR A 39 -2.20 15.09 -3.75
CA TYR A 39 -1.39 16.10 -3.08
C TYR A 39 -0.32 16.62 -4.04
N VAL A 40 0.18 17.82 -3.78
CA VAL A 40 1.29 18.41 -4.54
C VAL A 40 2.64 18.13 -3.87
N SER A 41 3.73 18.46 -4.57
CA SER A 41 5.08 18.34 -4.00
C SER A 41 5.21 19.20 -2.74
N ARG A 42 5.66 18.59 -1.64
CA ARG A 42 6.03 19.29 -0.38
C ARG A 42 7.18 20.28 -0.52
N TYR A 43 7.96 20.19 -1.61
CA TYR A 43 9.05 21.11 -1.89
C TYR A 43 8.54 22.36 -2.62
N ALA A 44 9.10 23.52 -2.25
CA ALA A 44 8.84 24.80 -2.89
C ALA A 44 9.11 24.74 -4.41
N ASP A 45 8.31 25.47 -5.21
CA ASP A 45 8.39 25.42 -6.68
C ASP A 45 9.57 26.22 -7.24
N ASP A 46 10.03 27.23 -6.51
CA ASP A 46 11.17 28.08 -6.86
C ASP A 46 12.52 27.47 -6.47
N ASP A 47 12.52 26.25 -5.89
CA ASP A 47 13.73 25.51 -5.54
C ASP A 47 13.98 24.35 -6.51
N ALA A 48 14.86 24.59 -7.49
CA ALA A 48 15.27 23.58 -8.45
C ALA A 48 15.95 22.36 -7.80
N SER A 49 16.60 22.52 -6.63
CA SER A 49 17.21 21.40 -5.89
C SER A 49 16.20 20.57 -5.09
N ARG A 50 14.96 21.06 -4.98
CA ARG A 50 13.88 20.45 -4.18
C ARG A 50 14.37 20.13 -2.76
N ALA A 51 15.01 21.10 -2.11
CA ALA A 51 15.59 20.99 -0.78
C ALA A 51 14.91 21.89 0.26
N THR A 52 14.03 22.78 -0.17
CA THR A 52 13.24 23.71 0.64
C THR A 52 11.82 23.19 0.76
N ILE A 53 11.38 22.94 1.99
CA ILE A 53 10.04 22.44 2.27
C ILE A 53 9.08 23.63 2.41
N ASP A 54 7.93 23.54 1.74
CA ASP A 54 6.78 24.37 2.02
C ASP A 54 5.94 23.69 3.12
N PRO A 55 5.84 24.30 4.33
CA PRO A 55 5.20 23.65 5.46
C PRO A 55 3.70 23.41 5.25
N LEU A 56 3.02 24.22 4.42
CA LEU A 56 1.60 24.01 4.14
C LEU A 56 1.40 22.82 3.21
N ARG A 57 2.24 22.70 2.18
CA ARG A 57 2.20 21.56 1.26
C ARG A 57 2.63 20.26 1.91
N GLU A 58 3.60 20.33 2.83
CA GLU A 58 3.98 19.17 3.65
C GLU A 58 2.81 18.69 4.50
N ALA A 59 2.17 19.61 5.24
CA ALA A 59 1.01 19.26 6.07
C ALA A 59 -0.17 18.70 5.23
N GLU A 60 -0.41 19.24 4.03
CA GLU A 60 -1.42 18.70 3.09
C GLU A 60 -1.08 17.28 2.65
N ALA A 61 0.17 17.03 2.23
CA ALA A 61 0.62 15.71 1.81
C ALA A 61 0.58 14.69 2.97
N GLU A 62 1.00 15.08 4.17
CA GLU A 62 0.92 14.25 5.37
C GLU A 62 -0.53 13.89 5.71
N ALA A 63 -1.44 14.86 5.68
CA ALA A 63 -2.86 14.61 5.95
C ALA A 63 -3.49 13.67 4.91
N ALA A 64 -3.14 13.84 3.62
CA ALA A 64 -3.63 12.97 2.55
C ALA A 64 -3.08 11.54 2.67
N LEU A 65 -1.82 11.37 3.07
CA LEU A 65 -1.16 10.07 3.20
C LEU A 65 -1.48 9.33 4.50
N ALA A 66 -1.87 10.05 5.56
CA ALA A 66 -2.03 9.48 6.90
C ALA A 66 -2.89 8.21 6.96
N PRO A 67 -4.07 8.11 6.31
CA PRO A 67 -4.87 6.88 6.36
C PRO A 67 -4.17 5.68 5.72
N LEU A 68 -3.50 5.90 4.58
CA LEU A 68 -2.75 4.87 3.85
C LEU A 68 -1.53 4.40 4.63
N ASP A 69 -0.74 5.34 5.14
CA ASP A 69 0.47 5.03 5.89
C ASP A 69 0.14 4.35 7.24
N ALA A 70 -0.94 4.77 7.91
CA ALA A 70 -1.41 4.12 9.13
C ALA A 70 -1.81 2.65 8.88
N PHE A 71 -2.46 2.37 7.73
CA PHE A 71 -2.80 0.99 7.37
C PHE A 71 -1.55 0.16 7.09
N ILE A 72 -0.61 0.68 6.29
CA ILE A 72 0.65 -0.01 5.99
C ILE A 72 1.44 -0.33 7.27
N LEU A 73 1.55 0.65 8.19
CA LEU A 73 2.22 0.44 9.48
C LEU A 73 1.50 -0.63 10.32
N THR A 74 0.17 -0.60 10.34
CA THR A 74 -0.64 -1.61 11.05
C THR A 74 -0.41 -3.02 10.48
N LEU A 75 -0.32 -3.16 9.16
CA LEU A 75 -0.02 -4.44 8.52
C LEU A 75 1.42 -4.88 8.79
N ALA A 76 2.39 -3.96 8.73
CA ALA A 76 3.79 -4.25 9.05
C ALA A 76 3.95 -4.74 10.50
N ASP A 77 3.28 -4.10 11.46
CA ASP A 77 3.26 -4.53 12.87
C ASP A 77 2.61 -5.92 13.02
N LYS A 78 1.57 -6.24 12.24
CA LYS A 78 0.97 -7.58 12.23
C LYS A 78 1.91 -8.63 11.66
N VAL A 79 2.67 -8.29 10.61
CA VAL A 79 3.71 -9.18 10.06
C VAL A 79 4.81 -9.41 11.10
N ASP A 80 5.30 -8.37 11.77
CA ASP A 80 6.29 -8.51 12.85
C ASP A 80 5.75 -9.40 13.99
N GLY A 81 4.52 -9.15 14.44
CA GLY A 81 3.84 -9.96 15.45
C GLY A 81 3.64 -11.43 15.03
N MET A 82 3.41 -11.68 13.74
CA MET A 82 3.34 -13.02 13.18
C MET A 82 4.69 -13.74 13.27
N TYR A 83 5.79 -13.07 12.94
CA TYR A 83 7.13 -13.69 12.97
C TYR A 83 7.69 -13.85 14.38
N SER A 84 7.46 -12.87 15.26
CA SER A 84 7.91 -12.88 16.67
C SER A 84 7.03 -13.74 17.58
N GLY A 85 5.77 -13.99 17.20
CA GLY A 85 4.82 -14.82 17.93
C GLY A 85 5.00 -16.34 17.77
N PRO A 86 4.14 -17.14 18.43
CA PRO A 86 4.19 -18.61 18.34
C PRO A 86 4.01 -19.13 16.90
N LEU A 87 4.82 -20.12 16.50
CA LEU A 87 4.72 -20.74 15.17
C LEU A 87 3.30 -21.20 14.82
N LYS A 88 2.59 -21.77 15.81
CA LYS A 88 1.21 -22.27 15.64
C LYS A 88 0.17 -21.20 15.33
N SER A 89 0.43 -19.92 15.65
CA SER A 89 -0.49 -18.83 15.35
C SER A 89 -0.23 -18.17 14.00
N ARG A 90 0.89 -18.49 13.33
CA ARG A 90 1.27 -17.86 12.06
C ARG A 90 0.21 -18.00 10.96
N PRO A 91 -0.36 -19.20 10.70
CA PRO A 91 -1.38 -19.32 9.67
C PRO A 91 -2.59 -18.44 9.94
N LYS A 92 -3.04 -18.38 11.21
CA LYS A 92 -4.16 -17.53 11.58
C LYS A 92 -3.85 -16.05 11.42
N ALA A 93 -2.69 -15.59 11.88
CA ALA A 93 -2.26 -14.20 11.73
C ALA A 93 -2.12 -13.81 10.24
N ALA A 94 -1.58 -14.71 9.42
CA ALA A 94 -1.43 -14.51 7.99
C ALA A 94 -2.78 -14.37 7.28
N ASN A 95 -3.75 -15.26 7.58
CA ASN A 95 -5.11 -15.13 7.05
C ASN A 95 -5.74 -13.77 7.43
N CYS A 96 -5.61 -13.32 8.69
CA CYS A 96 -6.11 -12.00 9.09
C CYS A 96 -5.47 -10.83 8.30
N ILE A 97 -4.18 -10.92 7.95
CA ILE A 97 -3.50 -9.90 7.14
C ILE A 97 -4.05 -9.91 5.71
N LEU A 98 -4.24 -11.08 5.12
CA LEU A 98 -4.79 -11.23 3.77
C LEU A 98 -6.25 -10.79 3.68
N ASP A 99 -7.07 -11.06 4.71
CA ASP A 99 -8.45 -10.55 4.78
C ASP A 99 -8.47 -9.01 4.73
N GLN A 100 -7.54 -8.35 5.42
CA GLN A 100 -7.45 -6.90 5.40
C GLN A 100 -6.99 -6.34 4.05
N LEU A 101 -5.99 -6.98 3.43
CA LEU A 101 -5.56 -6.63 2.07
C LEU A 101 -6.67 -6.86 1.05
N PHE A 102 -7.45 -7.93 1.20
CA PHE A 102 -8.54 -8.25 0.29
C PHE A 102 -9.64 -7.18 0.30
N ALA A 103 -9.97 -6.62 1.46
CA ALA A 103 -10.94 -5.52 1.54
C ALA A 103 -10.53 -4.31 0.70
N TRP A 104 -9.22 -4.01 0.62
CA TRP A 104 -8.68 -2.94 -0.23
C TRP A 104 -8.64 -3.34 -1.71
N ALA A 105 -8.30 -4.61 -1.99
CA ALA A 105 -8.27 -5.14 -3.35
C ALA A 105 -9.66 -5.14 -4.02
N GLN A 106 -10.73 -5.47 -3.26
CA GLN A 106 -12.11 -5.55 -3.77
C GLN A 106 -12.64 -4.23 -4.34
N VAL A 107 -12.22 -3.10 -3.74
CA VAL A 107 -12.65 -1.77 -4.18
C VAL A 107 -11.61 -1.09 -5.06
N ASP A 108 -10.62 -1.85 -5.53
CA ASP A 108 -9.54 -1.37 -6.38
C ASP A 108 -8.84 -0.13 -5.80
N ALA A 109 -8.48 -0.19 -4.51
CA ALA A 109 -7.82 0.90 -3.80
C ALA A 109 -6.58 1.42 -4.55
N LEU A 110 -6.27 2.71 -4.36
CA LEU A 110 -5.19 3.43 -5.04
C LEU A 110 -5.28 3.44 -6.58
N SER A 111 -6.51 3.35 -7.13
CA SER A 111 -6.79 3.45 -8.57
C SER A 111 -6.76 4.87 -9.10
N GLU A 112 -6.96 5.86 -8.23
CA GLU A 112 -7.10 7.26 -8.61
C GLU A 112 -5.89 8.07 -8.10
N LEU A 113 -4.80 8.10 -8.89
CA LEU A 113 -3.60 8.87 -8.57
C LEU A 113 -3.62 10.22 -9.28
N GLU A 114 -4.19 11.23 -8.62
CA GLU A 114 -4.66 12.47 -9.28
C GLU A 114 -3.53 13.44 -9.69
N THR A 115 -2.34 13.34 -9.08
CA THR A 115 -1.22 14.26 -9.36
C THR A 115 0.03 13.52 -9.81
N GLN A 116 0.89 14.21 -10.57
CA GLN A 116 2.21 13.67 -10.93
C GLN A 116 3.05 13.33 -9.68
N THR A 117 2.94 14.13 -8.61
CA THR A 117 3.63 13.89 -7.34
C THR A 117 3.20 12.56 -6.73
N VAL A 118 1.90 12.27 -6.73
CA VAL A 118 1.36 11.01 -6.23
C VAL A 118 1.89 9.83 -7.07
N ARG A 119 1.79 9.92 -8.40
CA ARG A 119 2.30 8.87 -9.33
C ARG A 119 3.80 8.60 -9.15
N LEU A 120 4.58 9.65 -8.86
CA LEU A 120 6.01 9.56 -8.55
C LEU A 120 6.31 8.88 -7.21
N THR A 121 5.47 9.08 -6.19
CA THR A 121 5.80 8.73 -4.80
C THR A 121 5.07 7.50 -4.28
N VAL A 122 4.03 7.02 -4.98
CA VAL A 122 3.24 5.84 -4.58
C VAL A 122 4.06 4.54 -4.56
N GLY A 123 5.18 4.49 -5.27
CA GLY A 123 6.00 3.28 -5.41
C GLY A 123 6.44 2.69 -4.08
N ALA A 124 6.79 3.54 -3.10
CA ALA A 124 7.14 3.08 -1.75
C ALA A 124 5.98 2.38 -1.03
N ARG A 125 4.72 2.82 -1.27
CA ARG A 125 3.52 2.20 -0.67
C ARG A 125 3.17 0.88 -1.35
N TYR A 126 3.31 0.81 -2.68
CA TYR A 126 3.20 -0.47 -3.40
C TYR A 126 4.27 -1.46 -2.96
N ALA A 127 5.51 -1.01 -2.74
CA ALA A 127 6.58 -1.84 -2.20
C ALA A 127 6.22 -2.39 -0.82
N ALA A 128 5.66 -1.55 0.06
CA ALA A 128 5.22 -2.00 1.38
C ALA A 128 4.14 -3.10 1.27
N PHE A 129 3.09 -2.90 0.47
CA PHE A 129 2.06 -3.92 0.28
C PHE A 129 2.60 -5.21 -0.34
N ALA A 130 3.46 -5.11 -1.36
CA ALA A 130 4.07 -6.27 -2.00
C ALA A 130 4.97 -7.06 -1.04
N LEU A 131 5.76 -6.37 -0.20
CA LEU A 131 6.58 -7.00 0.84
C LEU A 131 5.74 -7.62 1.96
N ILE A 132 4.64 -6.99 2.36
CA ILE A 132 3.69 -7.55 3.34
C ILE A 132 3.09 -8.84 2.76
N LEU A 133 2.60 -8.80 1.52
CA LEU A 133 2.06 -9.97 0.83
C LEU A 133 3.12 -11.07 0.77
N TRP A 134 4.34 -10.74 0.33
CA TRP A 134 5.43 -11.70 0.20
C TRP A 134 5.79 -12.40 1.51
N GLN A 135 5.82 -11.65 2.61
CA GLN A 135 6.11 -12.20 3.94
C GLN A 135 4.95 -13.02 4.53
N THR A 136 3.73 -12.80 4.07
CA THR A 136 2.50 -13.39 4.62
C THR A 136 2.13 -14.70 3.93
N LEU A 137 2.26 -14.77 2.60
CA LEU A 137 1.81 -15.91 1.79
C LEU A 137 2.41 -17.28 2.18
N PRO A 138 3.66 -17.41 2.64
CA PRO A 138 4.19 -18.70 3.09
C PRO A 138 3.37 -19.39 4.20
N TYR A 139 2.55 -18.64 4.94
CA TYR A 139 1.70 -19.17 6.02
C TYR A 139 0.20 -19.21 5.68
N ALA A 140 -0.19 -18.66 4.52
CA ALA A 140 -1.58 -18.58 4.08
C ALA A 140 -1.71 -18.82 2.57
N TYR A 141 -0.94 -19.79 2.05
CA TYR A 141 -0.88 -20.07 0.61
C TYR A 141 -2.24 -20.46 0.00
N GLU A 142 -3.11 -21.12 0.78
CA GLU A 142 -4.46 -21.53 0.35
C GLU A 142 -5.54 -20.49 0.67
N HIS A 143 -5.16 -19.26 1.02
CA HIS A 143 -6.15 -18.21 1.27
C HIS A 143 -6.97 -17.93 0.00
N PRO A 144 -8.32 -17.91 0.08
CA PRO A 144 -9.17 -17.84 -1.11
C PRO A 144 -9.01 -16.53 -1.90
N ALA A 145 -8.65 -15.44 -1.23
CA ALA A 145 -8.46 -14.14 -1.87
C ALA A 145 -7.02 -13.86 -2.35
N ARG A 146 -6.11 -14.84 -2.26
CA ARG A 146 -4.70 -14.65 -2.61
C ARG A 146 -4.54 -14.06 -4.00
N ASP A 147 -5.19 -14.68 -4.98
CA ASP A 147 -5.02 -14.33 -6.39
C ASP A 147 -5.65 -12.96 -6.69
N ASP A 148 -6.77 -12.61 -6.03
CA ASP A 148 -7.40 -11.28 -6.14
C ASP A 148 -6.51 -10.17 -5.58
N ILE A 149 -5.84 -10.40 -4.45
CA ILE A 149 -4.90 -9.45 -3.84
C ILE A 149 -3.68 -9.27 -4.75
N ALA A 150 -3.12 -10.37 -5.27
CA ALA A 150 -1.99 -10.32 -6.18
C ALA A 150 -2.35 -9.57 -7.47
N ALA A 151 -3.51 -9.85 -8.07
CA ALA A 151 -3.99 -9.18 -9.26
C ALA A 151 -4.25 -7.68 -9.04
N TRP A 152 -4.71 -7.27 -7.86
CA TRP A 152 -4.84 -5.86 -7.50
C TRP A 152 -3.49 -5.15 -7.47
N LEU A 153 -2.51 -5.70 -6.75
CA LEU A 153 -1.17 -5.11 -6.71
C LEU A 153 -0.50 -5.11 -8.08
N GLU A 154 -0.72 -6.12 -8.91
CA GLU A 154 -0.20 -6.17 -10.27
C GLU A 154 -0.75 -5.04 -11.14
N ARG A 155 -2.07 -4.77 -11.09
CA ARG A 155 -2.65 -3.61 -11.80
C ARG A 155 -1.99 -2.31 -11.36
N ARG A 156 -1.84 -2.10 -10.06
CA ARG A 156 -1.21 -0.89 -9.47
C ARG A 156 0.26 -0.72 -9.89
N VAL A 157 1.04 -1.80 -9.84
CA VAL A 157 2.43 -1.79 -10.28
C VAL A 157 2.53 -1.54 -11.78
N ARG A 158 1.70 -2.18 -12.61
CA ARG A 158 1.70 -1.98 -14.06
C ARG A 158 1.30 -0.57 -14.48
N GLU A 159 0.34 0.05 -13.80
CA GLU A 159 0.01 1.47 -13.98
C GLU A 159 1.22 2.36 -13.69
N GLN A 160 2.00 2.02 -12.66
CA GLN A 160 3.23 2.73 -12.34
C GLN A 160 4.32 2.49 -13.39
N MET A 161 4.50 1.25 -13.88
CA MET A 161 5.42 0.94 -14.98
C MET A 161 5.12 1.79 -16.22
N GLY A 162 3.84 1.93 -16.56
CA GLY A 162 3.38 2.77 -17.68
C GLY A 162 3.56 4.27 -17.47
N PHE A 163 3.69 4.74 -16.22
CA PHE A 163 3.95 6.15 -15.91
C PHE A 163 5.42 6.54 -16.11
N TRP A 164 6.36 5.66 -15.79
CA TRP A 164 7.79 6.00 -15.74
C TRP A 164 8.41 6.53 -17.05
N PRO A 165 7.99 6.11 -18.26
CA PRO A 165 8.42 6.73 -19.50
C PRO A 165 8.14 8.24 -19.57
N ASP A 166 7.03 8.69 -18.96
CA ASP A 166 6.57 10.09 -18.95
C ASP A 166 7.03 10.87 -17.71
N ALA A 167 7.78 10.24 -16.80
CA ALA A 167 8.24 10.88 -15.59
C ALA A 167 9.34 11.93 -15.87
N PRO A 168 9.44 12.99 -15.04
CA PRO A 168 10.51 13.99 -15.18
C PRO A 168 11.91 13.36 -15.24
N GLU A 169 12.81 13.93 -16.04
CA GLU A 169 14.14 13.37 -16.32
C GLU A 169 14.92 12.99 -15.06
N GLY A 170 15.03 13.92 -14.10
CA GLY A 170 15.71 13.63 -12.84
C GLY A 170 15.04 12.51 -12.03
N ALA A 171 13.71 12.44 -12.02
CA ALA A 171 13.01 11.38 -11.29
C ALA A 171 13.27 9.99 -11.90
N ARG A 172 13.44 9.88 -13.22
CA ARG A 172 13.71 8.60 -13.92
C ARG A 172 15.05 7.97 -13.55
N GLN A 173 15.96 8.73 -12.94
CA GLN A 173 17.29 8.27 -12.51
C GLN A 173 17.47 8.35 -10.98
N GLY A 174 16.41 8.69 -10.24
CA GLY A 174 16.46 8.87 -8.79
C GLY A 174 15.80 7.76 -7.99
N ASN A 175 15.87 7.91 -6.67
CA ASN A 175 15.34 7.01 -5.65
C ASN A 175 13.86 6.66 -5.83
N LEU A 176 13.04 7.58 -6.36
CA LEU A 176 11.62 7.29 -6.58
C LEU A 176 11.41 6.16 -7.57
N ARG A 177 12.27 6.05 -8.60
CA ARG A 177 12.26 4.93 -9.53
C ARG A 177 12.75 3.65 -8.88
N ALA A 178 13.78 3.73 -8.03
CA ALA A 178 14.24 2.59 -7.25
C ALA A 178 13.14 2.05 -6.32
N TRP A 179 12.35 2.92 -5.67
CA TRP A 179 11.20 2.51 -4.86
C TRP A 179 10.12 1.79 -5.67
N ALA A 180 9.82 2.29 -6.87
CA ALA A 180 8.91 1.59 -7.77
C ALA A 180 9.48 0.24 -8.25
N GLY A 181 10.79 0.19 -8.53
CA GLY A 181 11.51 -1.05 -8.86
C GLY A 181 11.44 -2.08 -7.73
N LEU A 182 11.60 -1.66 -6.47
CA LEU A 182 11.42 -2.53 -5.30
C LEU A 182 10.00 -3.10 -5.22
N ALA A 183 8.97 -2.29 -5.53
CA ALA A 183 7.60 -2.77 -5.57
C ALA A 183 7.39 -3.87 -6.62
N ALA A 184 7.91 -3.65 -7.83
CA ALA A 184 7.85 -4.61 -8.91
C ALA A 184 8.63 -5.90 -8.57
N ALA A 185 9.84 -5.79 -8.02
CA ALA A 185 10.65 -6.94 -7.61
C ALA A 185 9.96 -7.76 -6.50
N ALA A 186 9.39 -7.11 -5.49
CA ALA A 186 8.70 -7.79 -4.41
C ALA A 186 7.44 -8.53 -4.90
N LEU A 187 6.71 -7.93 -5.85
CA LEU A 187 5.52 -8.54 -6.43
C LEU A 187 5.85 -9.69 -7.38
N SER A 188 6.89 -9.57 -8.21
CA SER A 188 7.24 -10.58 -9.23
C SER A 188 7.59 -11.94 -8.62
N VAL A 189 8.12 -11.96 -7.39
CA VAL A 189 8.37 -13.20 -6.64
C VAL A 189 7.07 -13.98 -6.38
N GLN A 190 5.94 -13.29 -6.25
CA GLN A 190 4.65 -13.91 -5.96
C GLN A 190 3.82 -14.18 -7.23
N SER A 191 3.86 -13.28 -8.20
CA SER A 191 3.11 -13.46 -9.46
C SER A 191 3.82 -14.39 -10.45
N GLY A 192 5.15 -14.53 -10.37
CA GLY A 192 5.95 -15.21 -11.38
C GLY A 192 5.97 -14.46 -12.73
N ASP A 193 5.62 -13.18 -12.71
CA ASP A 193 5.49 -12.36 -13.91
C ASP A 193 6.85 -11.85 -14.40
N GLU A 194 7.32 -12.40 -15.52
CA GLU A 194 8.63 -12.08 -16.08
C GLU A 194 8.70 -10.62 -16.55
N ASP A 195 7.63 -10.04 -17.09
CA ASP A 195 7.63 -8.64 -17.54
C ASP A 195 7.80 -7.67 -16.36
N VAL A 196 7.14 -7.97 -15.23
CA VAL A 196 7.27 -7.18 -14.00
C VAL A 196 8.68 -7.35 -13.40
N MET A 197 9.23 -8.56 -13.44
CA MET A 197 10.60 -8.83 -12.98
C MET A 197 11.65 -8.08 -13.82
N ASP A 198 11.57 -8.17 -15.15
CA ASP A 198 12.49 -7.52 -16.07
C ASP A 198 12.44 -5.99 -15.93
N TRP A 199 11.23 -5.45 -15.74
CA TRP A 199 11.07 -4.02 -15.47
C TRP A 199 11.69 -3.62 -14.14
N ALA A 200 11.55 -4.44 -13.09
CA ALA A 200 12.14 -4.18 -11.78
C ALA A 200 13.68 -4.14 -11.88
N GLU A 201 14.28 -5.11 -12.56
CA GLU A 201 15.72 -5.15 -12.81
C GLU A 201 16.16 -3.87 -13.53
N MET A 202 15.50 -3.52 -14.63
CA MET A 202 15.82 -2.30 -15.39
C MET A 202 15.68 -1.03 -14.54
N ALA A 203 14.61 -0.89 -13.77
CA ALA A 203 14.37 0.27 -12.93
C ALA A 203 15.46 0.46 -11.86
N ILE A 204 15.93 -0.64 -11.27
CA ILE A 204 17.01 -0.62 -10.27
C ILE A 204 18.36 -0.38 -10.94
N SER A 205 18.63 -1.04 -12.07
CA SER A 205 19.86 -0.85 -12.85
C SER A 205 20.02 0.58 -13.37
N ASP A 206 18.94 1.22 -13.85
CA ASP A 206 18.99 2.61 -14.32
C ASP A 206 19.47 3.59 -13.22
N VAL A 207 19.10 3.32 -11.96
CA VAL A 207 19.56 4.12 -10.82
C VAL A 207 20.99 3.74 -10.43
N MET A 208 21.27 2.45 -10.24
CA MET A 208 22.59 1.98 -9.78
C MET A 208 23.71 2.28 -10.78
N CYS A 209 23.45 2.13 -12.08
CA CYS A 209 24.42 2.39 -13.14
C CYS A 209 24.67 3.89 -13.37
N SER A 210 23.88 4.78 -12.75
CA SER A 210 24.16 6.22 -12.75
C SER A 210 25.27 6.62 -11.76
N ALA A 211 25.66 5.72 -10.85
CA ALA A 211 26.62 6.04 -9.79
C ALA A 211 27.97 6.53 -10.35
N ASN A 212 28.49 7.59 -9.74
CA ASN A 212 29.84 8.08 -9.98
C ASN A 212 30.89 7.09 -9.47
N SER A 213 32.15 7.29 -9.86
CA SER A 213 33.27 6.45 -9.42
C SER A 213 33.50 6.41 -7.90
N ASP A 214 32.99 7.41 -7.17
CA ASP A 214 33.04 7.48 -5.70
C ASP A 214 31.81 6.85 -5.02
N GLY A 215 30.87 6.30 -5.81
CA GLY A 215 29.63 5.70 -5.35
C GLY A 215 28.48 6.69 -5.14
N SER A 216 28.68 7.99 -5.35
CA SER A 216 27.59 8.97 -5.24
C SER A 216 26.60 8.85 -6.41
N LEU A 217 25.31 9.03 -6.14
CA LEU A 217 24.27 9.07 -7.18
C LEU A 217 24.09 10.51 -7.67
N PRO A 218 24.39 10.84 -8.94
CA PRO A 218 24.38 12.22 -9.44
C PRO A 218 23.04 12.94 -9.21
N GLN A 219 21.93 12.22 -9.43
CA GLN A 219 20.60 12.76 -9.21
C GLN A 219 20.35 13.12 -7.75
N GLU A 220 20.80 12.31 -6.80
CA GLU A 220 20.63 12.59 -5.36
C GLU A 220 21.58 13.68 -4.88
N MET A 221 22.78 13.75 -5.46
CA MET A 221 23.71 14.85 -5.22
C MET A 221 23.16 16.22 -5.67
N SER A 222 22.18 16.25 -6.58
CA SER A 222 21.50 17.50 -7.00
C SER A 222 20.61 18.11 -5.90
N ARG A 223 20.35 17.40 -4.80
CA ARG A 223 19.41 17.77 -3.74
C ARG A 223 19.96 18.75 -2.70
N GLY A 224 21.08 19.41 -3.03
CA GLY A 224 21.70 20.44 -2.20
C GLY A 224 21.98 19.96 -0.78
N ARG A 225 21.40 20.64 0.23
CA ARG A 225 21.58 20.26 1.65
C ARG A 225 21.02 18.88 2.01
N LEU A 226 20.16 18.30 1.16
CA LEU A 226 19.58 16.97 1.36
C LEU A 226 20.32 15.87 0.60
N ALA A 227 21.44 16.17 -0.06
CA ALA A 227 22.16 15.20 -0.90
C ALA A 227 22.59 13.93 -0.15
N LEU A 228 22.96 14.02 1.13
CA LEU A 228 23.31 12.84 1.94
C LEU A 228 22.07 12.10 2.47
N HIS A 229 20.94 12.78 2.59
CA HIS A 229 19.69 12.18 3.06
C HIS A 229 19.04 11.31 1.97
N TYR A 230 19.20 11.72 0.72
CA TYR A 230 18.74 11.04 -0.48
C TYR A 230 19.76 10.02 -0.98
#